data_AF-A0A7S2VTY9-F1
#
_entry.id   AF-A0A7S2VTY9-F1
#
_cell.length_a   1.000
_cell.length_b   1.000
_cell.length_c   1.000
_cell.angle_alpha   90.00
_cell.angle_beta   90.00
_cell.angle_gamma   90.00
#
_symmetry.space_group_name_H-M   'P 1'
#
loop_
_entity.id
_entity.type
_entity.pdbx_description
1 polymer ?
#
loop_
_entity_poly.entity_id
_entity_poly.type
_entity_poly.pdbx_seq_one_letter_code
_entity_poly.pdbx_strand_id
1 'polypeptide(L)'
;QAEDEMRQKLLEQRNEKMKTINRTLRAISQATGEDQGALHPGVDQPTDDTKDFGEWWLCDSCQQPLKPSTQKFDCKKGCDFTLCQVCFKRHRTGPRLHIHGLMRSIVPEDCNPPSVWKEGDGRLQHIETLLDEQFNCNNFEDVIDGQPVTFKYKQVGGSSPTASHPAVRDKSGKKRQRMKKVTAFKQAKRRRLSS
;
A
#
# COMPACT_ATOMS: atom_id res chain seq x y z
N GLN A 1 -30.55 -19.22 -6.73
CA GLN A 1 -30.55 -19.79 -5.36
C GLN A 1 -29.21 -20.47 -5.05
N ALA A 2 -28.86 -21.64 -5.61
CA ALA A 2 -27.58 -22.29 -5.32
C ALA A 2 -26.33 -21.45 -5.70
N GLU A 3 -26.37 -20.76 -6.84
CA GLU A 3 -25.28 -19.87 -7.28
C GLU A 3 -25.15 -18.61 -6.40
N ASP A 4 -26.28 -18.06 -5.92
CA ASP A 4 -26.30 -16.90 -5.04
C ASP A 4 -25.71 -17.24 -3.66
N GLU A 5 -26.05 -18.43 -3.14
CA GLU A 5 -25.47 -18.96 -1.90
C GLU A 5 -23.95 -19.17 -2.03
N MET A 6 -23.48 -19.68 -3.17
CA MET A 6 -22.05 -19.85 -3.43
C MET A 6 -21.31 -18.50 -3.48
N ARG A 7 -21.89 -17.50 -4.15
CA ARG A 7 -21.33 -16.14 -4.19
C ARG A 7 -21.29 -15.50 -2.80
N GLN A 8 -22.32 -15.71 -1.99
CA GLN A 8 -22.38 -15.19 -0.63
C GLN A 8 -21.31 -15.81 0.27
N LYS A 9 -21.10 -17.13 0.17
CA LYS A 9 -20.02 -17.84 0.88
C LYS A 9 -18.63 -17.35 0.47
N LEU A 10 -18.40 -17.07 -0.81
CA LEU A 10 -17.12 -16.56 -1.31
C LEU A 10 -16.82 -15.15 -0.77
N LEU A 11 -17.84 -14.28 -0.73
CA LEU A 11 -17.73 -12.94 -0.14
C LEU A 11 -17.42 -13.01 1.35
N GLU A 12 -18.05 -13.93 2.08
CA GLU A 12 -17.79 -14.14 3.50
C GLU A 12 -16.37 -14.64 3.76
N GLN A 13 -15.89 -15.62 2.99
CA GLN A 13 -14.49 -16.08 3.06
C GLN A 13 -13.49 -14.95 2.76
N ARG A 14 -13.75 -14.13 1.73
CA ARG A 14 -12.91 -12.98 1.40
C ARG A 14 -12.86 -11.97 2.55
N ASN A 15 -14.00 -11.69 3.17
CA ASN A 15 -14.09 -10.75 4.29
C ASN A 15 -13.34 -11.26 5.54
N GLU A 16 -13.46 -12.55 5.87
CA GLU A 16 -12.70 -13.16 6.97
C GLU A 16 -11.19 -13.17 6.71
N LYS A 17 -10.76 -13.48 5.48
CA LYS A 17 -9.35 -13.39 5.08
C LYS A 17 -8.83 -11.96 5.25
N MET A 18 -9.61 -10.96 4.88
CA MET A 18 -9.23 -9.55 5.01
C MET A 18 -9.15 -9.08 6.46
N LYS A 19 -10.02 -9.57 7.34
CA LYS A 19 -9.93 -9.31 8.79
C LYS A 19 -8.64 -9.88 9.37
N THR A 20 -8.23 -11.07 8.92
CA THR A 20 -7.02 -11.73 9.38
C THR A 20 -5.77 -10.95 8.96
N ILE A 21 -5.66 -10.56 7.69
CA ILE A 21 -4.55 -9.74 7.18
C ILE A 21 -4.40 -8.44 7.99
N ASN A 22 -5.52 -7.75 8.24
CA ASN A 22 -5.49 -6.50 9.01
C ASN A 22 -5.05 -6.69 10.48
N ARG A 23 -5.35 -7.85 11.10
CA ARG A 23 -4.84 -8.17 12.44
C ARG A 23 -3.34 -8.40 12.42
N THR A 24 -2.83 -9.14 11.43
CA THR A 24 -1.40 -9.42 11.28
C THR A 24 -0.60 -8.14 11.04
N LEU A 25 -1.05 -7.24 10.16
CA LEU A 25 -0.37 -5.97 9.90
C LEU A 25 -0.26 -5.09 11.16
N ARG A 26 -1.31 -5.06 11.99
CA ARG A 26 -1.27 -4.35 13.28
C ARG A 26 -0.30 -4.99 14.26
N ALA A 27 -0.24 -6.33 14.31
CA ALA A 27 0.70 -7.03 15.19
C ALA A 27 2.15 -6.77 14.77
N ILE A 28 2.45 -6.76 13.47
CA ILE A 28 3.78 -6.41 12.94
C ILE A 28 4.13 -4.99 13.34
N SER A 29 3.24 -4.01 13.09
CA SER A 29 3.49 -2.61 13.44
C SER A 29 3.75 -2.38 14.93
N GLN A 30 3.14 -3.21 15.79
CA GLN A 30 3.38 -3.15 17.25
C GLN A 30 4.67 -3.86 17.68
N ALA A 31 5.09 -4.89 16.94
CA ALA A 31 6.31 -5.64 17.21
C ALA A 31 7.57 -4.90 16.70
N THR A 32 7.47 -4.20 15.58
CA THR A 32 8.56 -3.41 14.97
C THR A 32 8.70 -2.04 15.63
N GLY A 33 8.51 -1.95 16.96
CA GLY A 33 8.55 -0.70 17.72
C GLY A 33 9.58 0.26 17.15
N GLU A 34 9.09 1.36 16.56
CA GLU A 34 9.89 2.38 15.90
C GLU A 34 10.83 3.01 16.93
N ASP A 35 12.00 2.40 17.11
CA ASP A 35 13.16 3.03 17.69
C ASP A 35 13.75 3.95 16.61
N GLN A 36 13.34 5.21 16.68
CA GLN A 36 13.99 6.28 15.94
C GLN A 36 15.41 6.44 16.49
N GLY A 37 16.42 5.90 15.79
CA GLY A 37 17.79 6.39 15.94
C GLY A 37 18.89 5.34 15.89
N ALA A 38 19.33 4.99 14.68
CA ALA A 38 20.73 4.62 14.48
C ALA A 38 21.14 5.00 13.05
N LEU A 39 21.83 6.15 12.98
CA LEU A 39 22.62 6.60 11.85
C LEU A 39 23.53 5.45 11.39
N HIS A 40 23.37 4.98 10.16
CA HIS A 40 24.42 4.24 9.47
C HIS A 40 25.42 5.26 8.90
N PRO A 41 26.68 5.28 9.38
CA PRO A 41 27.73 6.06 8.75
C PRO A 41 28.40 5.21 7.66
N GLY A 42 28.53 5.79 6.47
CA GLY A 42 29.63 5.48 5.56
C GLY A 42 29.41 4.33 4.59
N VAL A 43 28.79 4.64 3.45
CA VAL A 43 29.34 4.27 2.14
C VAL A 43 29.10 5.45 1.20
N ASP A 44 30.00 6.42 1.24
CA ASP A 44 30.17 7.42 0.18
C ASP A 44 30.96 6.78 -0.96
N GLN A 45 30.30 6.55 -2.08
CA GLN A 45 30.94 6.67 -3.39
C GLN A 45 29.90 7.20 -4.38
N PRO A 46 29.92 8.51 -4.70
CA PRO A 46 29.14 9.04 -5.81
C PRO A 46 29.82 8.59 -7.10
N THR A 47 29.35 7.48 -7.68
CA THR A 47 29.64 7.18 -9.07
C THR A 47 28.92 8.22 -9.93
N ASP A 48 29.70 9.01 -10.67
CA ASP A 48 29.32 10.08 -11.62
C ASP A 48 28.55 9.55 -12.86
N ASP A 49 27.72 8.53 -12.66
CA ASP A 49 26.80 7.94 -13.63
C ASP A 49 25.33 8.26 -13.28
N THR A 50 25.08 9.19 -12.36
CA THR A 50 23.81 9.92 -12.25
C THR A 50 23.69 10.87 -13.43
N LYS A 51 23.59 10.31 -14.63
CA LYS A 51 23.07 11.00 -15.80
C LYS A 51 21.72 11.54 -15.38
N ASP A 52 21.64 12.84 -15.12
CA ASP A 52 20.48 13.54 -14.58
C ASP A 52 19.22 13.01 -15.26
N PHE A 53 18.49 12.13 -14.57
CA PHE A 53 17.19 11.70 -15.02
C PHE A 53 16.33 12.95 -14.91
N GLY A 54 16.21 13.67 -16.02
CA GLY A 54 15.50 14.94 -16.09
C GLY A 54 14.16 14.83 -15.38
N GLU A 55 13.81 15.88 -14.64
CA GLU A 55 12.56 15.93 -13.90
C GLU A 55 11.38 15.64 -14.85
N TRP A 56 10.50 14.73 -14.44
CA TRP A 56 9.33 14.34 -15.23
C TRP A 56 8.09 14.27 -14.35
N TRP A 57 6.92 14.45 -14.98
CA TRP A 57 5.64 14.54 -14.27
C TRP A 57 4.67 13.44 -14.69
N LEU A 58 3.93 12.92 -13.72
CA LEU A 58 2.88 11.91 -13.90
C LEU A 58 1.53 12.50 -13.48
N CYS A 59 0.47 12.19 -14.23
CA CYS A 59 -0.87 12.65 -13.88
C CYS A 59 -1.50 11.71 -12.84
N ASP A 60 -1.84 12.20 -11.65
CA ASP A 60 -2.38 11.36 -10.57
C ASP A 60 -3.72 10.69 -10.90
N SER A 61 -4.51 11.31 -11.78
CA SER A 61 -5.84 10.79 -12.12
C SER A 61 -5.82 9.71 -13.19
N CYS A 62 -5.03 9.86 -14.26
CA CYS A 62 -4.98 8.89 -15.35
C CYS A 62 -3.70 8.04 -15.35
N GLN A 63 -2.75 8.34 -14.46
CA GLN A 63 -1.47 7.65 -14.32
C GLN A 63 -0.70 7.58 -15.65
N GLN A 64 -0.81 8.64 -16.47
CA GLN A 64 -0.08 8.79 -17.73
C GLN A 64 0.98 9.88 -17.56
N PRO A 65 2.20 9.69 -18.12
CA PRO A 65 3.23 10.71 -18.10
C PRO A 65 2.77 11.94 -18.90
N LEU A 66 3.09 13.13 -18.39
CA LEU A 66 2.75 14.36 -19.08
C LEU A 66 3.76 14.61 -20.21
N LYS A 67 3.26 15.10 -21.35
CA LYS A 67 4.09 15.40 -22.51
C LYS A 67 4.84 16.73 -22.30
N PRO A 68 6.07 16.87 -22.81
CA PRO A 68 6.79 18.14 -22.77
C PRO A 68 5.98 19.26 -23.43
N SER A 69 6.18 20.49 -22.95
CA SER A 69 5.49 21.71 -23.40
C SER A 69 3.96 21.70 -23.26
N THR A 70 3.38 20.69 -22.59
CA THR A 70 1.94 20.65 -22.31
C THR A 70 1.60 21.28 -20.97
N GLN A 71 0.32 21.62 -20.77
CA GLN A 71 -0.13 22.24 -19.53
C GLN A 71 -0.34 21.20 -18.44
N LYS A 72 0.27 21.46 -17.29
CA LYS A 72 0.06 20.71 -16.04
C LYS A 72 -0.63 21.59 -15.00
N PHE A 73 -1.30 20.94 -14.06
CA PHE A 73 -2.06 21.57 -12.99
C PHE A 73 -1.60 21.03 -11.66
N ASP A 74 -0.75 21.78 -10.96
CA ASP A 74 -0.11 21.37 -9.71
C ASP A 74 -0.86 21.94 -8.49
N CYS A 75 -0.78 21.24 -7.37
CA CYS A 75 -1.33 21.69 -6.10
C CYS A 75 -0.69 22.99 -5.59
N LYS A 76 -1.49 24.04 -5.33
CA LYS A 76 -0.98 25.31 -4.77
C LYS A 76 -0.42 25.20 -3.36
N LYS A 77 -0.80 24.17 -2.62
CA LYS A 77 -0.37 23.95 -1.23
C LYS A 77 0.93 23.16 -1.13
N GLY A 78 1.59 22.87 -2.26
CA GLY A 78 2.84 22.10 -2.28
C GLY A 78 2.64 20.61 -1.98
N CYS A 79 1.45 20.07 -2.28
CA CYS A 79 1.26 18.64 -2.26
C CYS A 79 1.69 18.04 -3.60
N ASP A 80 2.25 16.84 -3.60
CA ASP A 80 2.69 16.14 -4.82
C ASP A 80 1.49 15.60 -5.60
N PHE A 81 0.65 16.53 -6.09
CA PHE A 81 -0.55 16.25 -6.84
C PHE A 81 -0.58 17.10 -8.11
N THR A 82 -0.48 16.41 -9.25
CA THR A 82 -0.39 16.98 -10.59
C THR A 82 -1.41 16.34 -11.51
N LEU A 83 -2.18 17.17 -12.23
CA LEU A 83 -3.14 16.72 -13.23
C LEU A 83 -2.80 17.21 -14.63
N CYS A 84 -3.07 16.39 -15.64
CA CYS A 84 -3.08 16.83 -17.04
C CYS A 84 -4.34 17.65 -17.36
N GLN A 85 -4.32 18.40 -18.46
CA GLN A 85 -5.44 19.26 -18.88
C GLN A 85 -6.79 18.53 -19.01
N VAL A 86 -6.78 17.29 -19.51
CA VAL A 86 -8.00 16.47 -19.69
C VAL A 86 -8.57 16.06 -18.32
N CYS A 87 -7.71 15.62 -17.41
CA CYS A 87 -8.12 15.22 -16.07
C CYS A 87 -8.57 16.41 -15.22
N PHE A 88 -7.91 17.58 -15.35
CA PHE A 88 -8.33 18.80 -14.67
C PHE A 88 -9.76 19.22 -15.05
N LYS A 89 -10.12 19.14 -16.34
CA LYS A 89 -11.50 19.43 -16.80
C LYS A 89 -12.53 18.50 -16.15
N ARG A 90 -12.23 17.19 -16.07
CA ARG A 90 -13.11 16.19 -15.42
C ARG A 90 -13.14 16.32 -13.90
N HIS A 91 -12.03 16.74 -13.30
CA HIS A 91 -11.88 16.88 -11.86
C HIS A 91 -12.85 17.90 -11.26
N ARG A 92 -13.22 18.95 -12.01
CA ARG A 92 -14.17 19.97 -11.52
C ARG A 92 -15.57 19.43 -11.22
N THR A 93 -15.97 18.32 -11.84
CA THR A 93 -17.31 17.74 -11.70
C THR A 93 -17.29 16.31 -11.17
N GLY A 94 -16.10 15.75 -10.93
CA GLY A 94 -15.91 14.36 -10.54
C GLY A 94 -15.98 14.12 -9.03
N PRO A 95 -16.18 12.86 -8.60
CA PRO A 95 -16.21 12.47 -7.19
C PRO A 95 -14.83 12.51 -6.51
N ARG A 96 -13.75 12.56 -7.29
CA ARG A 96 -12.36 12.63 -6.79
C ARG A 96 -11.88 14.07 -6.83
N LEU A 97 -12.45 14.90 -5.96
CA LEU A 97 -12.07 16.30 -5.83
C LEU A 97 -10.91 16.44 -4.83
N HIS A 98 -9.74 16.82 -5.34
CA HIS A 98 -8.64 17.34 -4.56
C HIS A 98 -9.06 18.64 -3.87
N ILE A 99 -8.77 18.74 -2.58
CA ILE A 99 -9.32 19.77 -1.67
C ILE A 99 -8.67 21.15 -1.94
N HIS A 100 -7.42 21.16 -2.42
CA HIS A 100 -6.69 22.40 -2.68
C HIS A 100 -6.94 22.93 -4.10
N GLY A 101 -6.78 24.25 -4.26
CA GLY A 101 -6.74 24.86 -5.58
C GLY A 101 -5.52 24.39 -6.37
N LEU A 102 -5.69 24.22 -7.68
CA LEU A 102 -4.60 23.87 -8.58
C LEU A 102 -4.09 25.12 -9.32
N MET A 103 -2.79 25.20 -9.56
CA MET A 103 -2.11 26.22 -10.36
C MET A 103 -1.70 25.63 -11.69
N ARG A 104 -1.92 26.39 -12.76
CA ARG A 104 -1.51 26.00 -14.11
C ARG A 104 -0.05 26.37 -14.34
N SER A 105 0.71 25.42 -14.86
CA SER A 105 2.11 25.56 -15.27
C SER A 105 2.34 24.80 -16.58
N ILE A 106 3.49 24.97 -17.22
CA ILE A 106 3.88 24.25 -18.43
C ILE A 106 4.95 23.22 -18.05
N VAL A 107 4.84 22.02 -18.60
CA VAL A 107 5.86 20.97 -18.46
C VAL A 107 7.12 21.41 -19.24
N PRO A 108 8.30 21.45 -18.60
CA PRO A 108 9.58 21.69 -19.28
C PRO A 108 9.81 20.80 -20.51
N GLU A 109 10.61 21.29 -21.45
CA GLU A 109 10.89 20.59 -22.72
C GLU A 109 11.74 19.33 -22.52
N ASP A 110 12.61 19.33 -21.51
CA ASP A 110 13.52 18.21 -21.19
C ASP A 110 12.84 17.08 -20.38
N CYS A 111 11.52 17.18 -20.19
CA CYS A 111 10.72 16.18 -19.46
C CYS A 111 10.61 14.86 -20.26
N ASN A 112 11.54 13.95 -20.03
CA ASN A 112 11.51 12.61 -20.61
C ASN A 112 11.24 11.56 -19.53
N PRO A 113 10.05 10.94 -19.49
CA PRO A 113 9.81 9.84 -18.58
C PRO A 113 10.75 8.67 -18.92
N PRO A 114 11.19 7.88 -17.92
CA PRO A 114 12.05 6.73 -18.13
C PRO A 114 11.42 5.74 -19.12
N SER A 115 12.23 5.07 -19.95
CA SER A 115 11.71 4.22 -21.05
C SER A 115 10.77 3.11 -20.55
N VAL A 116 10.98 2.64 -19.32
CA VAL A 116 10.17 1.63 -18.62
C VAL A 116 8.70 2.06 -18.46
N TRP A 117 8.40 3.36 -18.47
CA TRP A 117 7.05 3.88 -18.27
C TRP A 117 6.20 3.99 -19.54
N LYS A 118 6.77 3.76 -20.73
CA LYS A 118 6.13 4.16 -21.99
C LYS A 118 4.88 3.33 -22.37
N GLU A 119 4.64 2.17 -21.78
CA GLU A 119 3.52 1.32 -22.18
C GLU A 119 2.88 0.61 -20.99
N GLY A 120 1.63 0.99 -20.68
CA GLY A 120 0.52 0.17 -20.15
C GLY A 120 0.68 -0.68 -18.89
N ASP A 121 1.80 -1.37 -18.73
CA ASP A 121 2.06 -2.42 -17.75
C ASP A 121 3.37 -2.22 -16.97
N GLY A 122 4.22 -1.27 -17.35
CA GLY A 122 5.57 -1.13 -16.77
C GLY A 122 5.58 -0.97 -15.26
N ARG A 123 4.56 -0.33 -14.65
CA ARG A 123 4.46 -0.22 -13.19
C ARG A 123 4.05 -1.53 -12.53
N LEU A 124 3.12 -2.29 -13.12
CA LEU A 124 2.71 -3.57 -12.57
C LEU A 124 3.82 -4.60 -12.72
N GLN A 125 4.44 -4.68 -13.90
CA GLN A 125 5.56 -5.58 -14.16
C GLN A 125 6.79 -5.22 -13.32
N HIS A 126 7.10 -3.94 -13.13
CA HIS A 126 8.22 -3.54 -12.28
C HIS A 126 7.93 -3.81 -10.79
N ILE A 127 6.71 -3.54 -10.31
CA ILE A 127 6.31 -3.94 -8.95
C ILE A 127 6.33 -5.46 -8.81
N GLU A 128 5.86 -6.21 -9.80
CA GLU A 128 5.88 -7.68 -9.81
C GLU A 128 7.33 -8.20 -9.82
N THR A 129 8.23 -7.57 -10.57
CA THR A 129 9.66 -7.90 -10.56
C THR A 129 10.30 -7.59 -9.20
N LEU A 130 10.01 -6.43 -8.60
CA LEU A 130 10.52 -6.08 -7.27
C LEU A 130 9.95 -6.99 -6.18
N LEU A 131 8.69 -7.37 -6.29
CA LEU A 131 8.07 -8.36 -5.41
C LEU A 131 8.68 -9.73 -5.64
N ASP A 132 8.93 -10.14 -6.87
CA ASP A 132 9.59 -11.41 -7.18
C ASP A 132 11.05 -11.40 -6.74
N GLU A 133 11.77 -10.29 -6.79
CA GLU A 133 13.14 -10.20 -6.24
C GLU A 133 13.14 -10.24 -4.72
N GLN A 134 12.22 -9.52 -4.08
CA GLN A 134 12.14 -9.42 -2.63
C GLN A 134 11.49 -10.66 -1.98
N PHE A 135 10.61 -11.35 -2.71
CA PHE A 135 9.89 -12.54 -2.27
C PHE A 135 10.22 -13.79 -3.11
N ASN A 136 11.28 -13.78 -3.93
CA ASN A 136 11.92 -15.01 -4.42
C ASN A 136 12.58 -15.70 -3.22
N CYS A 137 11.72 -16.28 -2.40
CA CYS A 137 12.04 -17.23 -1.38
C CYS A 137 12.56 -18.56 -1.96
N ASN A 138 12.71 -18.64 -3.28
CA ASN A 138 13.34 -19.77 -3.97
C ASN A 138 14.83 -19.91 -3.64
N ASN A 139 15.44 -18.93 -2.96
CA ASN A 139 16.82 -19.00 -2.47
C ASN A 139 16.96 -19.10 -0.93
N PHE A 140 15.88 -19.29 -0.17
CA PHE A 140 16.02 -19.78 1.22
C PHE A 140 16.24 -21.31 1.19
N GLU A 141 17.35 -21.74 0.60
CA GLU A 141 17.98 -22.96 1.11
C GLU A 141 18.48 -22.59 2.51
N ASP A 142 17.90 -23.18 3.55
CA ASP A 142 18.48 -23.12 4.89
C ASP A 142 19.90 -23.71 4.78
N VAL A 143 20.90 -22.83 4.83
CA VAL A 143 22.31 -23.21 4.86
C VAL A 143 22.69 -23.38 6.33
N ILE A 144 22.65 -24.62 6.81
CA ILE A 144 23.20 -24.98 8.12
C ILE A 144 24.64 -25.42 7.86
N ASP A 145 25.61 -24.73 8.47
CA ASP A 145 27.05 -25.04 8.36
C ASP A 145 27.62 -25.02 6.93
N GLY A 146 27.12 -24.14 6.06
CA GLY A 146 27.63 -23.99 4.69
C GLY A 146 27.18 -25.08 3.71
N GLN A 147 26.27 -25.96 4.13
CA GLN A 147 25.68 -26.98 3.27
C GLN A 147 24.18 -26.71 3.05
N PRO A 148 23.69 -26.82 1.81
CA PRO A 148 22.27 -26.65 1.52
C PRO A 148 21.48 -27.82 2.11
N VAL A 149 20.50 -27.52 2.97
CA VAL A 149 19.67 -28.55 3.61
C VAL A 149 18.28 -28.55 2.98
N THR A 150 17.83 -29.71 2.52
CA THR A 150 16.45 -29.89 2.04
C THR A 150 15.63 -30.68 3.05
N PHE A 151 14.60 -30.05 3.63
CA PHE A 151 13.68 -30.75 4.53
C PHE A 151 12.64 -31.53 3.72
N LYS A 152 12.75 -32.87 3.72
CA LYS A 152 11.67 -33.74 3.23
C LYS A 152 10.61 -33.86 4.31
N TYR A 153 9.51 -33.13 4.17
CA TYR A 153 8.33 -33.36 4.97
C TYR A 153 7.72 -34.71 4.61
N LYS A 154 7.86 -35.70 5.50
CA LYS A 154 7.11 -36.95 5.39
C LYS A 154 5.69 -36.68 5.87
N GLN A 155 4.71 -36.85 4.99
CA GLN A 155 3.30 -36.76 5.35
C GLN A 155 3.00 -37.86 6.38
N VAL A 156 2.87 -37.46 7.64
CA VAL A 156 2.46 -38.37 8.70
C VAL A 156 0.96 -38.56 8.56
N GLY A 157 0.52 -39.75 8.20
CA GLY A 157 -0.90 -40.10 8.21
C GLY A 157 -1.46 -39.76 9.59
N GLY A 158 -2.57 -39.02 9.63
CA GLY A 158 -3.17 -38.49 10.85
C GLY A 158 -3.67 -39.60 11.78
N SER A 159 -2.75 -40.24 12.50
CA SER A 159 -3.02 -40.78 13.82
C SER A 159 -3.13 -39.57 14.74
N SER A 160 -4.34 -39.29 15.22
CA SER A 160 -4.55 -38.26 16.23
C SER A 160 -3.50 -38.42 17.34
N PRO A 161 -2.72 -37.36 17.66
CA PRO A 161 -1.91 -37.41 18.85
C PRO A 161 -2.89 -37.45 20.02
N THR A 162 -2.99 -38.61 20.69
CA THR A 162 -3.48 -38.72 22.06
C THR A 162 -2.46 -38.08 23.00
N ALA A 163 -2.08 -36.83 22.71
CA ALA A 163 -1.34 -36.00 23.63
C ALA A 163 -2.35 -35.56 24.70
N SER A 164 -2.40 -36.33 25.78
CA SER A 164 -2.95 -35.89 27.07
C SER A 164 -2.13 -34.68 27.53
N HIS A 165 -2.50 -33.50 27.05
CA HIS A 165 -2.05 -32.24 27.61
C HIS A 165 -2.50 -32.19 29.07
N PRO A 166 -1.61 -32.00 30.06
CA PRO A 166 -2.04 -31.69 31.41
C PRO A 166 -2.83 -30.39 31.37
N ALA A 167 -4.03 -30.43 31.96
CA ALA A 167 -5.00 -29.36 32.01
C ALA A 167 -4.34 -28.03 32.43
N VAL A 168 -4.20 -27.10 31.48
CA VAL A 168 -3.89 -25.71 31.79
C VAL A 168 -5.16 -25.10 32.38
N ARG A 169 -5.12 -25.03 33.70
CA ARG A 169 -6.13 -24.54 34.62
C ARG A 169 -6.64 -23.15 34.19
N ASP A 170 -7.93 -23.15 33.86
CA ASP A 170 -8.78 -22.00 33.64
C ASP A 170 -8.75 -21.05 34.85
N LYS A 171 -8.41 -19.78 34.63
CA LYS A 171 -8.68 -18.68 35.57
C LYS A 171 -9.35 -17.54 34.81
N SER A 172 -10.65 -17.72 34.63
CA SER A 172 -11.70 -16.74 34.95
C SER A 172 -11.23 -15.29 35.26
N GLY A 173 -11.60 -14.37 34.36
CA GLY A 173 -11.36 -12.93 34.56
C GLY A 173 -12.19 -12.05 33.63
N LYS A 174 -13.47 -12.38 33.44
CA LYS A 174 -14.44 -11.69 32.58
C LYS A 174 -14.72 -10.26 33.12
N LYS A 175 -13.97 -9.25 32.70
CA LYS A 175 -14.36 -7.83 32.84
C LYS A 175 -14.86 -7.30 31.50
N ARG A 176 -16.19 -7.36 31.29
CA ARG A 176 -16.87 -6.65 30.19
C ARG A 176 -16.80 -5.14 30.49
N GLN A 177 -15.94 -4.41 29.79
CA GLN A 177 -16.03 -2.94 29.77
C GLN A 177 -17.27 -2.53 28.98
N ARG A 178 -18.23 -1.88 29.67
CA ARG A 178 -19.35 -1.15 29.05
C ARG A 178 -18.77 0.01 28.25
N MET A 179 -18.84 -0.05 26.92
CA MET A 179 -18.57 1.11 26.09
C MET A 179 -19.62 2.20 26.37
N LYS A 180 -19.15 3.40 26.72
CA LYS A 180 -19.98 4.59 26.89
C LYS A 180 -20.45 5.06 25.52
N LYS A 181 -21.75 5.30 25.38
CA LYS A 181 -22.37 5.85 24.17
C LYS A 181 -21.82 7.25 23.92
N VAL A 182 -21.11 7.46 22.81
CA VAL A 182 -20.70 8.79 22.35
C VAL A 182 -21.93 9.44 21.71
N THR A 183 -22.41 10.52 22.32
CA THR A 183 -23.52 11.34 21.79
C THR A 183 -23.07 12.14 20.58
N ALA A 184 -23.95 12.21 19.58
CA ALA A 184 -23.72 12.87 18.30
C ALA A 184 -23.38 14.36 18.44
N PHE A 185 -22.29 14.76 17.78
CA PHE A 185 -21.87 16.14 17.61
C PHE A 185 -22.76 16.80 16.54
N LYS A 186 -23.69 17.67 16.95
CA LYS A 186 -24.48 18.50 16.02
C LYS A 186 -23.56 19.52 15.36
N GLN A 187 -23.34 19.38 14.05
CA GLN A 187 -22.70 20.45 13.27
C GLN A 187 -23.68 21.62 13.10
N ALA A 188 -23.30 22.76 13.68
CA ALA A 188 -23.96 24.03 13.48
C ALA A 188 -23.62 24.59 12.10
N LYS A 189 -24.57 24.52 11.16
CA LYS A 189 -24.47 25.17 9.85
C LYS A 189 -24.91 26.64 9.99
N ARG A 190 -23.96 27.55 10.14
CA ARG A 190 -24.18 29.00 10.12
C ARG A 190 -23.71 29.59 8.79
N ARG A 191 -24.62 30.38 8.18
CA ARG A 191 -24.38 31.61 7.38
C ARG A 191 -23.72 31.43 6.00
N ARG A 192 -23.97 32.25 4.97
CA ARG A 192 -24.77 33.47 4.75
C ARG A 192 -24.89 33.58 3.22
N LEU A 193 -26.06 33.91 2.69
CA LEU A 193 -26.18 34.45 1.33
C LEU A 193 -25.91 35.95 1.44
N SER A 194 -24.84 36.41 0.78
CA SER A 194 -24.64 37.82 0.47
C SER A 194 -25.11 38.06 -0.96
N SER A 195 -25.78 39.21 -1.09
CA SER A 195 -26.42 39.84 -2.25
C SER A 195 -25.73 39.67 -3.60
#